data_AF-A0A817FLZ7-F1
#
_entry.id   AF-A0A817FLZ7-F1
#
_cell.length_a   1.000
_cell.length_b   1.000
_cell.length_c   1.000
_cell.angle_alpha   90.00
_cell.angle_beta   90.00
_cell.angle_gamma   90.00
#
_symmetry.space_group_name_H-M   'P 1'
#
loop_
_entity.id
_entity.type
_entity.pdbx_description
1 polymer ?
#
loop_
_entity_poly.entity_id
_entity_poly.type
_entity_poly.pdbx_seq_one_letter_code
_entity_poly.pdbx_strand_id
1 'polypeptide(L)'
;MIGRTLLVAGCIDRYALCSNYQRFRSLNNPKVALRIIIVIVIAWLCINIYIPFVMTFTGNNCLMLGSTALIWAIYTVVVPGILTPVLMSTFGLLAIRNRRRLQGRLNGNRNYGNKRDYTLTVMLLSEVLVYILSTSFFPTTTLYKAVTTNVVKSVQRQRIENFVIFLGSNFLLFINPSATFYIFIIASRSYRQECKRVFLGLYMRLTRRMNKVATIATTNTLVDRHNETHI
;
A
#
# COMPACT_ATOMS: atom_id res chain seq x y z
N MET A 1 -0.60 -9.12 4.24
CA MET A 1 0.03 -8.61 5.49
C MET A 1 1.30 -7.82 5.23
N ILE A 2 2.18 -8.26 4.32
CA ILE A 2 3.45 -7.60 3.96
C ILE A 2 3.32 -6.08 3.77
N GLY A 3 2.42 -5.62 2.88
CA GLY A 3 2.25 -4.19 2.60
C GLY A 3 1.91 -3.34 3.84
N ARG A 4 1.08 -3.87 4.74
CA ARG A 4 0.66 -3.16 5.98
C ARG A 4 1.83 -3.01 6.95
N THR A 5 2.63 -4.06 7.12
CA THR A 5 3.86 -3.98 7.92
C THR A 5 4.94 -3.10 7.30
N LEU A 6 5.02 -3.03 5.97
CA LEU A 6 5.91 -2.09 5.29
C LEU A 6 5.48 -0.64 5.52
N LEU A 7 4.18 -0.36 5.58
CA LEU A 7 3.68 0.95 5.97
C LEU A 7 4.03 1.30 7.42
N VAL A 8 3.89 0.36 8.37
CA VAL A 8 4.35 0.54 9.76
C VAL A 8 5.85 0.86 9.78
N ALA A 9 6.66 0.10 9.04
CA ALA A 9 8.10 0.35 8.92
C ALA A 9 8.39 1.73 8.31
N GLY A 10 7.60 2.17 7.33
CA GLY A 10 7.66 3.52 6.76
C GLY A 10 7.35 4.61 7.78
N CYS A 11 6.35 4.42 8.65
CA CYS A 11 6.07 5.34 9.75
C CYS A 11 7.24 5.40 10.75
N ILE A 12 7.86 4.25 11.07
CA ILE A 12 9.04 4.17 11.94
C ILE A 12 10.24 4.89 11.28
N ASP A 13 10.46 4.70 9.99
CA ASP A 13 11.51 5.37 9.23
C ASP A 13 11.35 6.91 9.26
N ARG A 14 10.13 7.41 9.07
CA ARG A 14 9.83 8.84 9.18
C ARG A 14 10.00 9.38 10.61
N TYR A 15 9.67 8.58 11.61
CA TYR A 15 9.94 8.92 13.00
C TYR A 15 11.46 8.99 13.27
N ALA A 16 12.22 8.00 12.81
CA ALA A 16 13.67 7.92 12.93
C ALA A 16 14.36 9.13 12.27
N LEU A 17 13.89 9.55 11.09
CA LEU A 17 14.31 10.77 10.39
C LEU A 17 14.17 12.04 11.24
N CYS A 18 13.07 12.15 11.98
CA CYS A 18 12.73 13.34 12.76
C CYS A 18 13.24 13.26 14.21
N SER A 19 13.83 12.14 14.63
CA SER A 19 14.30 11.94 16.00
C SER A 19 15.60 12.71 16.27
N ASN A 20 15.74 13.23 17.49
CA ASN A 20 16.95 13.92 17.93
C ASN A 20 18.09 12.94 18.29
N TYR A 21 17.77 11.66 18.47
CA TYR A 21 18.74 10.66 18.88
C TYR A 21 19.45 10.04 17.69
N GLN A 22 20.79 10.05 17.72
CA GLN A 22 21.63 9.59 16.61
C GLN A 22 21.44 8.10 16.27
N ARG A 23 21.21 7.25 17.28
CA ARG A 23 20.89 5.81 17.10
C ARG A 23 19.61 5.57 16.32
N PHE A 24 18.58 6.39 16.53
CA PHE A 24 17.35 6.27 15.75
C PHE A 24 17.56 6.80 14.34
N ARG A 25 18.31 7.89 14.17
CA ARG A 25 18.60 8.47 12.85
C ARG A 25 19.42 7.55 11.94
N SER A 26 20.26 6.68 12.51
CA SER A 26 20.99 5.66 11.73
C SER A 26 20.08 4.58 11.12
N LEU A 27 18.82 4.43 11.57
CA LEU A 27 17.87 3.50 10.98
C LEU A 27 17.39 3.94 9.60
N ASN A 28 17.38 5.24 9.31
CA ASN A 28 17.01 5.82 8.01
C ASN A 28 18.10 5.67 6.92
N ASN A 29 19.00 4.71 7.09
CA ASN A 29 20.02 4.42 6.07
C ASN A 29 19.40 3.50 5.01
N PRO A 30 19.46 3.80 3.69
CA PRO A 30 18.81 2.99 2.66
C PRO A 30 19.24 1.51 2.69
N LYS A 31 20.49 1.23 3.06
CA LYS A 31 20.99 -0.14 3.24
C LYS A 31 20.29 -0.89 4.38
N VAL A 32 20.01 -0.19 5.48
CA VAL A 32 19.30 -0.74 6.65
C VAL A 32 17.83 -0.93 6.31
N ALA A 33 17.21 0.06 5.65
CA ALA A 33 15.83 -0.04 5.19
C ALA A 33 15.63 -1.26 4.26
N LEU A 34 16.54 -1.49 3.31
CA LEU A 34 16.47 -2.66 2.43
C LEU A 34 16.57 -3.98 3.21
N ARG A 35 17.47 -4.08 4.19
CA ARG A 35 17.57 -5.27 5.06
C ARG A 35 16.27 -5.51 5.83
N ILE A 36 15.67 -4.45 6.39
CA ILE A 36 14.38 -4.54 7.10
C ILE A 36 13.28 -5.05 6.17
N ILE A 37 13.20 -4.52 4.94
CA ILE A 37 12.22 -4.96 3.93
C ILE A 37 12.39 -6.46 3.63
N ILE A 38 13.62 -6.91 3.38
CA ILE A 38 13.92 -8.33 3.09
C ILE A 38 13.51 -9.21 4.28
N VAL A 39 13.87 -8.83 5.50
CA VAL A 39 13.51 -9.57 6.71
C VAL A 39 11.99 -9.65 6.88
N ILE A 40 11.27 -8.55 6.67
CA ILE A 40 9.79 -8.52 6.76
C ILE A 40 9.18 -9.46 5.71
N VAL A 41 9.66 -9.43 4.47
CA VAL A 41 9.15 -10.28 3.40
C VAL A 41 9.37 -11.76 3.73
N ILE A 42 10.60 -12.14 4.11
CA ILE A 42 10.93 -13.53 4.46
C ILE A 42 10.11 -14.00 5.66
N ALA A 43 10.05 -13.20 6.72
CA ALA A 43 9.30 -13.55 7.93
C ALA A 43 7.82 -13.80 7.62
N TRP A 44 7.19 -12.95 6.81
CA TRP A 44 5.81 -13.16 6.41
C TRP A 44 5.61 -14.36 5.48
N LEU A 45 6.53 -14.63 4.57
CA LEU A 45 6.46 -15.84 3.74
C LEU A 45 6.50 -17.08 4.64
N CYS A 46 7.44 -17.16 5.58
CA CYS A 46 7.54 -18.26 6.54
C CYS A 46 6.26 -18.41 7.38
N ILE A 47 5.71 -17.31 7.90
CA ILE A 47 4.46 -17.33 8.68
C ILE A 47 3.27 -17.82 7.84
N ASN A 48 3.19 -17.52 6.55
CA ASN A 48 2.02 -17.93 5.75
C ASN A 48 2.12 -19.38 5.23
N ILE A 49 3.27 -20.07 5.37
CA ILE A 49 3.45 -21.46 4.92
C ILE A 49 2.48 -22.41 5.65
N TYR A 50 2.09 -22.15 6.89
CA TYR A 50 1.20 -23.07 7.63
C TYR A 50 -0.25 -23.04 7.13
N ILE A 51 -0.69 -21.95 6.49
CA ILE A 51 -2.09 -21.74 6.07
C ILE A 51 -2.63 -22.87 5.16
N PRO A 52 -1.94 -23.29 4.08
CA PRO A 52 -2.41 -24.39 3.24
C PRO A 52 -2.57 -25.71 3.99
N PHE A 53 -1.79 -25.96 5.04
CA PHE A 53 -1.87 -27.21 5.80
C PHE A 53 -3.08 -27.27 6.75
N VAL A 54 -3.67 -26.12 7.10
CA VAL A 54 -4.80 -26.03 8.04
C VAL A 54 -6.14 -25.83 7.32
N MET A 55 -6.13 -25.56 6.01
CA MET A 55 -7.32 -25.41 5.20
C MET A 55 -7.95 -26.77 4.88
N THR A 56 -9.23 -26.93 5.21
CA THR A 56 -10.01 -28.12 4.88
C THR A 56 -10.99 -27.84 3.76
N PHE A 57 -11.21 -28.82 2.88
CA PHE A 57 -12.20 -28.74 1.81
C PHE A 57 -13.53 -29.27 2.33
N THR A 58 -14.56 -28.42 2.43
CA THR A 58 -15.88 -28.83 2.91
C THR A 58 -16.95 -28.11 2.09
N GLY A 59 -17.80 -28.89 1.41
CA GLY A 59 -18.92 -28.35 0.62
C GLY A 59 -18.50 -27.35 -0.46
N ASN A 60 -17.55 -27.74 -1.33
CA ASN A 60 -16.97 -26.92 -2.40
C ASN A 60 -16.29 -25.61 -1.98
N ASN A 61 -16.05 -25.41 -0.68
CA ASN A 61 -15.37 -24.23 -0.16
C ASN A 61 -14.14 -24.63 0.65
N CYS A 62 -13.08 -23.82 0.56
CA CYS A 62 -11.95 -23.88 1.48
C CYS A 62 -12.29 -23.11 2.74
N LEU A 63 -12.40 -23.82 3.85
CA LEU A 63 -12.76 -23.25 5.15
C LEU A 63 -11.77 -23.72 6.21
N MET A 64 -11.43 -22.83 7.13
CA MET A 64 -10.86 -23.21 8.41
C MET A 64 -12.02 -23.58 9.34
N LEU A 65 -11.97 -24.77 9.93
CA LEU A 65 -13.01 -25.29 10.81
C LEU A 65 -12.51 -25.45 12.24
N GLY A 66 -13.43 -25.35 13.20
CA GLY A 66 -13.14 -25.60 14.62
C GLY A 66 -12.34 -24.48 15.30
N SER A 67 -11.49 -24.87 16.27
CA SER A 67 -10.74 -23.95 17.13
C SER A 67 -9.69 -23.12 16.36
N THR A 68 -9.16 -23.62 15.26
CA THR A 68 -8.18 -22.90 14.42
C THR A 68 -8.78 -21.67 13.75
N ALA A 69 -10.06 -21.72 13.37
CA ALA A 69 -10.79 -20.57 12.82
C ALA A 69 -10.96 -19.45 13.85
N LEU A 70 -11.21 -19.82 15.11
CA LEU A 70 -11.33 -18.86 16.22
C LEU A 70 -9.99 -18.21 16.54
N ILE A 71 -8.91 -19.00 16.62
CA ILE A 71 -7.55 -18.49 16.83
C ILE A 71 -7.16 -17.51 15.72
N TRP A 72 -7.45 -17.86 14.47
CA TRP A 72 -7.20 -16.98 13.33
C TRP A 72 -8.04 -15.70 13.38
N ALA A 73 -9.31 -15.79 13.75
CA ALA A 73 -10.17 -14.62 13.93
C ALA A 73 -9.63 -13.66 15.01
N ILE A 74 -9.20 -14.19 16.16
CA ILE A 74 -8.58 -13.39 17.22
C ILE A 74 -7.29 -12.74 16.71
N TYR A 75 -6.42 -13.50 16.06
CA TYR A 75 -5.17 -12.99 15.48
C TYR A 75 -5.43 -11.83 14.50
N THR A 76 -6.42 -11.98 13.61
CA THR A 76 -6.78 -10.93 12.64
C THR A 76 -7.42 -9.69 13.27
N VAL A 77 -8.05 -9.80 14.44
CA VAL A 77 -8.51 -8.64 15.19
C VAL A 77 -7.35 -7.94 15.88
N VAL A 78 -6.52 -8.69 16.60
CA VAL A 78 -5.46 -8.11 17.43
C VAL A 78 -4.35 -7.50 16.57
N VAL A 79 -3.83 -8.24 15.59
CA VAL A 79 -2.60 -7.82 14.89
C VAL A 79 -2.88 -6.79 13.78
N PRO A 80 -3.69 -7.08 12.75
CA PRO A 80 -4.00 -6.07 11.74
C PRO A 80 -5.11 -5.09 12.16
N GLY A 81 -6.03 -5.48 13.05
CA GLY A 81 -7.13 -4.63 13.47
C GLY A 81 -6.79 -3.60 14.55
N ILE A 82 -5.88 -3.93 15.49
CA ILE A 82 -5.56 -3.05 16.63
C ILE A 82 -4.07 -2.65 16.62
N LEU A 83 -3.16 -3.61 16.64
CA LEU A 83 -1.74 -3.35 16.81
C LEU A 83 -1.17 -2.50 15.66
N THR A 84 -1.48 -2.88 14.41
CA THR A 84 -1.03 -2.15 13.22
C THR A 84 -1.46 -0.68 13.22
N PRO A 85 -2.76 -0.33 13.34
CA PRO A 85 -3.18 1.07 13.34
C PRO A 85 -2.69 1.86 14.55
N VAL A 86 -2.55 1.22 15.73
CA VAL A 86 -1.97 1.87 16.91
C VAL A 86 -0.51 2.23 16.67
N LEU A 87 0.29 1.30 16.15
CA LEU A 87 1.70 1.58 15.83
C LEU A 87 1.83 2.67 14.77
N MET A 88 1.08 2.56 13.67
CA MET A 88 1.06 3.56 12.59
C MET A 88 0.71 4.95 13.11
N SER A 89 -0.37 5.06 13.89
CA SER A 89 -0.84 6.34 14.44
C SER A 89 0.17 6.92 15.42
N THR A 90 0.72 6.09 16.29
CA THR A 90 1.70 6.52 17.31
C THR A 90 2.96 7.07 16.64
N PHE A 91 3.59 6.30 15.75
CA PHE A 91 4.80 6.74 15.06
C PHE A 91 4.54 7.89 14.08
N GLY A 92 3.39 7.91 13.41
CA GLY A 92 2.97 9.00 12.54
C GLY A 92 2.82 10.33 13.31
N LEU A 93 2.12 10.32 14.44
CA LEU A 93 1.94 11.49 15.29
C LEU A 93 3.26 11.96 15.91
N LEU A 94 4.09 11.02 16.38
CA LEU A 94 5.44 11.31 16.89
C LEU A 94 6.32 11.96 15.83
N ALA A 95 6.27 11.49 14.58
CA ALA A 95 7.00 12.07 13.45
C ALA A 95 6.58 13.53 13.20
N ILE A 96 5.27 13.83 13.20
CA ILE A 96 4.77 15.20 13.07
C ILE A 96 5.26 16.07 14.23
N ARG A 97 5.12 15.60 15.47
CA ARG A 97 5.47 16.37 16.68
C ARG A 97 6.95 16.71 16.71
N ASN A 98 7.82 15.72 16.50
CA ASN A 98 9.27 15.93 16.49
C ASN A 98 9.70 16.84 15.35
N ARG A 99 9.03 16.73 14.21
CA ARG A 99 9.31 17.61 13.08
C ARG A 99 8.90 19.06 13.33
N ARG A 100 7.74 19.32 13.93
CA ARG A 100 7.33 20.69 14.34
C ARG A 100 8.36 21.31 15.31
N ARG A 101 8.88 20.51 16.24
CA ARG A 101 9.95 20.94 17.17
C ARG A 101 11.26 21.24 16.45
N LEU A 102 11.67 20.38 15.52
CA LEU A 102 12.84 20.63 14.68
C LEU A 102 12.60 21.91 13.86
N GLN A 103 11.37 22.14 13.40
CA GLN A 103 10.96 23.34 12.67
C GLN A 103 11.15 24.64 13.44
N GLY A 104 10.72 24.71 14.70
CA GLY A 104 10.97 25.89 15.53
C GLY A 104 12.46 26.21 15.76
N ARG A 105 13.36 25.20 15.74
CA ARG A 105 14.78 25.38 16.06
C ARG A 105 15.67 25.87 14.91
N LEU A 106 15.34 25.52 13.67
CA LEU A 106 16.17 25.81 12.48
C LEU A 106 15.57 26.94 11.62
N ASN A 107 15.07 28.00 12.24
CA ASN A 107 14.40 29.14 11.58
C ASN A 107 15.25 29.90 10.55
N GLY A 108 16.54 29.58 10.37
CA GLY A 108 17.45 30.36 9.51
C GLY A 108 17.82 29.77 8.14
N ASN A 109 17.68 28.46 7.87
CA ASN A 109 18.35 27.89 6.69
C ASN A 109 17.60 26.76 5.95
N ARG A 110 16.31 26.97 5.66
CA ARG A 110 15.43 25.93 5.11
C ARG A 110 14.75 26.36 3.83
N ASN A 111 14.96 25.62 2.73
CA ASN A 111 13.93 25.63 1.70
C ASN A 111 13.72 24.35 0.88
N TYR A 112 14.71 23.44 0.73
CA TYR A 112 14.54 22.33 -0.22
C TYR A 112 14.21 20.96 0.40
N GLY A 113 14.98 20.46 1.38
CA GLY A 113 14.74 19.11 1.94
C GLY A 113 13.43 18.97 2.74
N ASN A 114 13.07 20.01 3.48
CA ASN A 114 11.98 19.95 4.46
C ASN A 114 10.57 19.88 3.82
N LYS A 115 10.38 20.37 2.59
CA LYS A 115 9.08 20.29 1.88
C LYS A 115 8.80 18.90 1.33
N ARG A 116 9.83 18.19 0.85
CA ARG A 116 9.69 16.82 0.34
C ARG A 116 9.33 15.85 1.46
N ASP A 117 10.02 15.94 2.59
CA ASP A 117 9.78 15.07 3.75
C ASP A 117 8.41 15.36 4.42
N TYR A 118 7.93 16.62 4.33
CA TYR A 118 6.55 16.97 4.72
C TYR A 118 5.54 16.13 3.97
N THR A 119 5.66 16.19 2.66
CA THR A 119 4.69 15.62 1.74
C THR A 119 4.65 14.11 1.89
N LEU A 120 5.82 13.46 2.05
CA LEU A 120 5.92 12.03 2.30
C LEU A 120 5.27 11.62 3.64
N THR A 121 5.44 12.44 4.69
CA THR A 121 4.80 12.16 5.98
C THR A 121 3.27 12.31 5.89
N VAL A 122 2.78 13.35 5.19
CA VAL A 122 1.33 13.55 4.99
C VAL A 122 0.71 12.43 4.16
N MET A 123 1.38 11.97 3.10
CA MET A 123 0.94 10.82 2.31
C MET A 123 0.76 9.57 3.17
N LEU A 124 1.75 9.24 4.00
CA LEU A 124 1.68 8.09 4.90
C LEU A 124 0.53 8.23 5.90
N LEU A 125 0.31 9.42 6.47
CA LEU A 125 -0.82 9.64 7.39
C LEU A 125 -2.18 9.51 6.71
N SER A 126 -2.32 10.01 5.48
CA SER A 126 -3.56 9.82 4.71
C SER A 126 -3.82 8.35 4.39
N GLU A 127 -2.76 7.59 4.11
CA GLU A 127 -2.87 6.15 3.90
C GLU A 127 -3.24 5.40 5.18
N VAL A 128 -2.70 5.82 6.34
CA VAL A 128 -3.09 5.27 7.65
C VAL A 128 -4.57 5.53 7.97
N LEU A 129 -5.09 6.72 7.64
CA LEU A 129 -6.51 7.05 7.85
C LEU A 129 -7.41 6.16 6.99
N VAL A 130 -7.10 6.01 5.70
CA VAL A 130 -7.87 5.12 4.82
C VAL A 130 -7.73 3.67 5.25
N TYR A 131 -6.54 3.26 5.71
CA TYR A 131 -6.32 1.94 6.26
C TYR A 131 -7.27 1.64 7.42
N ILE A 132 -7.39 2.55 8.40
CA ILE A 132 -8.29 2.38 9.55
C ILE A 132 -9.74 2.24 9.06
N LEU A 133 -10.21 3.17 8.23
CA LEU A 133 -11.60 3.16 7.75
C LEU A 133 -11.95 1.90 6.95
N SER A 134 -11.08 1.50 6.02
CA SER A 134 -11.33 0.36 5.14
C SER A 134 -11.08 -0.99 5.82
N THR A 135 -10.13 -1.06 6.76
CA THR A 135 -9.68 -2.35 7.32
C THR A 135 -10.42 -2.72 8.60
N SER A 136 -10.98 -1.78 9.37
CA SER A 136 -11.70 -2.09 10.61
C SER A 136 -12.93 -2.98 10.40
N PHE A 137 -13.52 -2.96 9.21
CA PHE A 137 -14.69 -3.78 8.88
C PHE A 137 -14.38 -5.28 8.81
N PHE A 138 -13.22 -5.64 8.27
CA PHE A 138 -12.87 -7.04 7.98
C PHE A 138 -12.65 -7.93 9.23
N PRO A 139 -11.89 -7.51 10.26
CA PRO A 139 -11.72 -8.31 11.47
C PRO A 139 -13.03 -8.45 12.24
N THR A 140 -13.88 -7.41 12.24
CA THR A 140 -15.17 -7.42 12.92
C THR A 140 -16.10 -8.50 12.35
N THR A 141 -16.20 -8.59 11.02
CA THR A 141 -17.04 -9.62 10.36
C THR A 141 -16.45 -11.02 10.52
N THR A 142 -15.12 -11.15 10.52
CA THR A 142 -14.43 -12.42 10.73
C THR A 142 -14.63 -12.94 12.15
N LEU A 143 -14.53 -12.07 13.16
CA LEU A 143 -14.79 -12.42 14.55
C LEU A 143 -16.26 -12.81 14.76
N TYR A 144 -17.19 -12.04 14.19
CA TYR A 144 -18.61 -12.35 14.25
C TYR A 144 -18.92 -13.74 13.69
N LYS A 145 -18.32 -14.09 12.53
CA LYS A 145 -18.43 -15.44 11.96
C LYS A 145 -17.93 -16.51 12.92
N ALA A 146 -16.71 -16.35 13.42
CA ALA A 146 -16.07 -17.35 14.28
C ALA A 146 -16.90 -17.63 15.54
N VAL A 147 -17.43 -16.59 16.18
CA VAL A 147 -18.25 -16.71 17.40
C VAL A 147 -19.64 -17.32 17.10
N THR A 148 -20.23 -16.98 15.95
CA THR A 148 -21.60 -17.45 15.59
C THR A 148 -21.62 -18.76 14.81
N THR A 149 -20.50 -19.49 14.74
CA THR A 149 -20.36 -20.73 13.95
C THR A 149 -21.36 -21.82 14.38
N ASN A 150 -21.63 -21.94 15.68
CA ASN A 150 -22.49 -23.00 16.23
C ASN A 150 -23.95 -22.58 16.40
N VAL A 151 -24.32 -21.37 15.98
CA VAL A 151 -25.68 -20.85 16.11
C VAL A 151 -26.45 -21.20 14.84
N VAL A 152 -27.63 -21.83 14.99
CA VAL A 152 -28.54 -22.07 13.87
C VAL A 152 -29.06 -20.74 13.35
N LYS A 153 -28.83 -20.45 12.06
CA LYS A 153 -29.18 -19.16 11.43
C LYS A 153 -30.35 -19.32 10.49
N SER A 154 -31.24 -18.32 10.47
CA SER A 154 -32.29 -18.23 9.46
C SER A 154 -31.69 -17.91 8.08
N VAL A 155 -32.39 -18.29 7.01
CA VAL A 155 -31.97 -18.04 5.62
C VAL A 155 -31.75 -16.54 5.36
N GLN A 156 -32.62 -15.68 5.92
CA GLN A 156 -32.51 -14.22 5.78
C GLN A 156 -31.24 -13.70 6.46
N ARG A 157 -30.94 -14.15 7.68
CA ARG A 157 -29.73 -13.76 8.41
C ARG A 157 -28.48 -14.19 7.65
N GLN A 158 -28.47 -15.38 7.08
CA GLN A 158 -27.35 -15.87 6.28
C GLN A 158 -27.11 -15.04 5.01
N ARG A 159 -28.18 -14.56 4.36
CA ARG A 159 -28.06 -13.64 3.20
C ARG A 159 -27.45 -12.29 3.59
N ILE A 160 -27.91 -11.71 4.71
CA ILE A 160 -27.38 -10.44 5.22
C ILE A 160 -25.91 -10.60 5.60
N GLU A 161 -25.57 -11.67 6.30
CA GLU A 161 -24.18 -11.98 6.65
C GLU A 161 -23.32 -12.06 5.39
N ASN A 162 -23.71 -12.85 4.39
CA ASN A 162 -22.99 -12.99 3.12
C ASN A 162 -22.76 -11.65 2.42
N PHE A 163 -23.77 -10.77 2.42
CA PHE A 163 -23.63 -9.42 1.88
C PHE A 163 -22.61 -8.58 2.66
N VAL A 164 -22.68 -8.59 4.00
CA VAL A 164 -21.75 -7.86 4.87
C VAL A 164 -20.31 -8.37 4.72
N ILE A 165 -20.13 -9.68 4.58
CA ILE A 165 -18.82 -10.30 4.32
C ILE A 165 -18.31 -9.90 2.95
N PHE A 166 -19.16 -9.88 1.93
CA PHE A 166 -18.77 -9.41 0.61
C PHE A 166 -18.30 -7.94 0.66
N LEU A 167 -19.03 -7.08 1.34
CA LEU A 167 -18.67 -5.66 1.50
C LEU A 167 -17.35 -5.49 2.27
N GLY A 168 -17.18 -6.20 3.39
CA GLY A 168 -15.99 -6.08 4.24
C GLY A 168 -14.73 -6.74 3.67
N SER A 169 -14.85 -7.98 3.18
CA SER A 169 -13.71 -8.82 2.81
C SER A 169 -13.31 -8.69 1.35
N ASN A 170 -14.27 -8.44 0.45
CA ASN A 170 -13.97 -8.28 -0.96
C ASN A 170 -13.89 -6.78 -1.29
N PHE A 171 -14.97 -6.03 -1.09
CA PHE A 171 -15.00 -4.65 -1.58
C PHE A 171 -14.02 -3.71 -0.85
N LEU A 172 -14.17 -3.54 0.47
CA LEU A 172 -13.35 -2.61 1.25
C LEU A 172 -11.87 -3.02 1.32
N LEU A 173 -11.59 -4.32 1.35
CA LEU A 173 -10.22 -4.84 1.42
C LEU A 173 -9.44 -4.61 0.11
N PHE A 174 -10.09 -4.74 -1.05
CA PHE A 174 -9.46 -4.45 -2.36
C PHE A 174 -9.39 -2.95 -2.68
N ILE A 175 -10.30 -2.15 -2.11
CA ILE A 175 -10.20 -0.68 -2.20
C ILE A 175 -8.91 -0.18 -1.56
N ASN A 176 -8.47 -0.75 -0.44
CA ASN A 176 -7.30 -0.29 0.29
C ASN A 176 -6.02 -0.16 -0.58
N PRO A 177 -5.51 -1.22 -1.25
CA PRO A 177 -4.34 -1.08 -2.13
C PRO A 177 -4.60 -0.21 -3.36
N SER A 178 -5.84 -0.18 -3.86
CA SER A 178 -6.21 0.63 -5.02
C SER A 178 -6.28 2.12 -4.69
N ALA A 179 -6.72 2.44 -3.47
CA ALA A 179 -6.87 3.79 -2.96
C ALA A 179 -5.52 4.48 -2.75
N THR A 180 -4.46 3.73 -2.41
CA THR A 180 -3.10 4.29 -2.21
C THR A 180 -2.65 5.19 -3.36
N PHE A 181 -2.90 4.79 -4.61
CA PHE A 181 -2.57 5.60 -5.79
C PHE A 181 -3.34 6.93 -5.82
N TYR A 182 -4.65 6.88 -5.65
CA TYR A 182 -5.51 8.07 -5.65
C TYR A 182 -5.20 9.00 -4.47
N ILE A 183 -4.94 8.43 -3.29
CA ILE A 183 -4.53 9.16 -2.09
C ILE A 183 -3.23 9.92 -2.37
N PHE A 184 -2.22 9.30 -2.98
CA PHE A 184 -0.96 9.97 -3.28
C PHE A 184 -1.08 11.08 -4.31
N ILE A 185 -1.97 10.92 -5.30
CA ILE A 185 -2.30 11.99 -6.26
C ILE A 185 -2.94 13.18 -5.54
N ILE A 186 -3.91 12.94 -4.66
CA ILE A 186 -4.64 14.00 -3.97
C ILE A 186 -3.76 14.68 -2.93
N ALA A 187 -3.08 13.89 -2.07
CA ALA A 187 -2.34 14.37 -0.92
C ALA A 187 -1.07 15.16 -1.28
N SER A 188 -0.49 14.96 -2.47
CA SER A 188 0.82 15.53 -2.82
C SER A 188 0.83 16.28 -4.14
N ARG A 189 1.29 17.54 -4.10
CA ARG A 189 1.63 18.29 -5.31
C ARG A 189 2.89 17.75 -6.00
N SER A 190 3.90 17.33 -5.24
CA SER A 190 5.14 16.79 -5.80
C SER A 190 4.91 15.48 -6.57
N TYR A 191 4.03 14.61 -6.07
CA TYR A 191 3.69 13.36 -6.75
C TYR A 191 2.96 13.62 -8.06
N ARG A 192 2.00 14.55 -8.07
CA ARG A 192 1.32 14.99 -9.31
C ARG A 192 2.31 15.50 -10.36
N GLN A 193 3.32 16.26 -9.95
CA GLN A 193 4.34 16.78 -10.87
C GLN A 193 5.20 15.67 -11.47
N GLU A 194 5.65 14.71 -10.66
CA GLU A 194 6.42 13.56 -11.15
C GLU A 194 5.57 12.64 -12.04
N CYS A 195 4.32 12.35 -11.67
CA CYS A 195 3.39 11.62 -12.53
C CYS A 195 3.23 12.35 -13.87
N LYS A 196 2.95 13.66 -13.87
CA LYS A 196 2.81 14.44 -15.10
C LYS A 196 4.08 14.36 -15.95
N ARG A 197 5.27 14.43 -15.33
CA ARG A 197 6.57 14.30 -16.03
C ARG A 197 6.73 12.92 -16.68
N VAL A 198 6.39 11.84 -15.98
CA VAL A 198 6.45 10.47 -16.50
C VAL A 198 5.46 10.28 -17.65
N PHE A 199 4.20 10.70 -17.48
CA PHE A 199 3.17 10.60 -18.52
C PHE A 199 3.51 11.44 -19.75
N LEU A 200 3.94 12.69 -19.58
CA LEU A 200 4.42 13.52 -20.68
C LEU A 200 5.64 12.91 -21.37
N GLY A 201 6.59 12.36 -20.60
CA GLY A 201 7.76 11.70 -21.15
C GLY A 201 7.42 10.46 -21.97
N LEU A 202 6.48 9.64 -21.49
CA LEU A 202 5.94 8.49 -22.23
C LEU A 202 5.20 8.94 -23.50
N TYR A 203 4.31 9.91 -23.38
CA TYR A 203 3.58 10.47 -24.51
C TYR A 203 4.53 11.01 -25.58
N MET A 204 5.49 11.85 -25.20
CA MET A 204 6.50 12.37 -26.13
C MET A 204 7.35 11.26 -26.76
N ARG A 205 7.69 10.19 -26.01
CA ARG A 205 8.42 9.03 -26.56
C ARG A 205 7.58 8.26 -27.57
N LEU A 206 6.30 8.06 -27.30
CA LEU A 206 5.37 7.39 -28.22
C LEU A 206 5.19 8.22 -29.49
N THR A 207 4.93 9.52 -29.38
CA THR A 207 4.79 10.42 -30.53
C THR A 207 6.08 10.47 -31.36
N ARG A 208 7.26 10.53 -30.73
CA ARG A 208 8.55 10.48 -31.45
C ARG A 208 8.78 9.15 -32.17
N ARG A 209 8.36 8.02 -31.59
CA ARG A 209 8.45 6.71 -32.25
C ARG A 209 7.52 6.64 -33.47
N MET A 210 6.28 7.11 -33.34
CA MET A 210 5.35 7.18 -34.46
C MET A 210 5.88 8.07 -35.59
N ASN A 211 6.42 9.24 -35.26
CA ASN A 211 7.00 10.13 -36.28
C ASN A 211 8.21 9.51 -36.99
N LYS A 212 9.10 8.80 -36.28
CA LYS A 212 10.22 8.08 -36.92
C LYS A 212 9.77 6.99 -37.88
N VAL A 213 8.75 6.22 -37.52
CA VAL A 213 8.19 5.16 -38.38
C VAL A 213 7.55 5.77 -39.63
N ALA A 214 6.83 6.88 -39.49
CA ALA A 214 6.25 7.60 -40.61
C ALA A 214 7.33 8.12 -41.59
N THR A 215 8.42 8.72 -41.10
CA THR A 215 9.51 9.20 -41.95
C THR A 215 10.21 8.07 -42.71
N ILE A 216 10.42 6.91 -42.08
CA ILE A 216 11.03 5.74 -42.76
C ILE A 216 10.11 5.21 -43.86
N ALA A 217 8.80 5.13 -43.61
CA ALA A 217 7.82 4.73 -44.61
C ALA A 217 7.79 5.69 -45.81
N THR A 218 7.88 7.01 -45.59
CA THR A 218 7.92 7.98 -46.69
C THR A 218 9.21 7.90 -47.51
N THR A 219 10.34 7.63 -46.86
CA THR A 219 11.64 7.47 -47.54
C THR A 219 11.64 6.26 -48.45
N ASN A 220 11.09 5.12 -47.98
CA ASN A 220 11.02 3.91 -48.78
C ASN A 220 10.11 4.08 -50.02
N THR A 221 8.97 4.77 -49.88
CA THR A 221 8.09 5.05 -51.03
C THR A 221 8.71 5.98 -52.08
N LEU A 222 9.63 6.86 -51.67
CA LEU A 222 10.34 7.74 -52.61
C LEU A 222 11.47 7.01 -53.34
N VAL A 223 12.16 6.09 -52.66
CA VAL A 223 13.18 5.23 -53.29
C VAL A 223 12.56 4.28 -54.31
N ASP A 224 11.40 3.69 -54.00
CA ASP A 224 10.70 2.80 -54.94
C ASP A 224 10.24 3.57 -56.21
N ARG A 225 9.70 4.79 -56.06
CA ARG A 225 9.35 5.63 -57.22
C ARG A 225 10.55 6.05 -58.06
N HIS A 226 11.72 6.25 -57.44
CA HIS A 226 12.92 6.61 -58.21
C HIS A 226 13.46 5.41 -59.00
N ASN A 227 13.31 4.19 -58.50
CA ASN A 227 13.69 2.98 -59.23
C ASN A 227 12.74 2.66 -60.40
N GLU A 228 11.45 3.01 -60.31
CA GLU A 228 10.49 2.83 -61.41
C GLU A 228 10.69 3.80 -62.58
N THR A 229 11.42 4.90 -62.39
CA THR A 229 11.66 5.91 -63.45
C THR A 229 12.93 5.65 -64.27
N HIS A 230 13.67 4.58 -63.97
CA HIS A 230 14.91 4.19 -64.65
C HIS A 230 14.80 2.87 -65.43
N ILE A 231 13.57 2.38 -65.69
CA ILE A 231 13.24 1.25 -66.57
C ILE A 231 12.46 1.79 -67.77
#